data_AF-A0A2P8DLN6-F1
#
_entry.id   AF-A0A2P8DLN6-F1
#
_cell.length_a   1.000
_cell.length_b   1.000
_cell.length_c   1.000
_cell.angle_alpha   90.00
_cell.angle_beta   90.00
_cell.angle_gamma   90.00
#
_symmetry.space_group_name_H-M   'P 1'
#
loop_
_entity.id
_entity.type
_entity.pdbx_description
1 polymer ?
#
loop_
_entity_poly.entity_id
_entity_poly.type
_entity_poly.pdbx_seq_one_letter_code
_entity_poly.pdbx_strand_id
1 'polypeptide(L)' 'MSDEERHRAAAHVQWQKQGAWLVLWGAYTRRFWAFACWPVPEGGEVVSAPTVGELYTRMRDSERRHDFMTWRYGRR' A
#
# COMPACT_ATOMS: atom_id res chain seq x y z
N MET A 1 18.01 -11.59 -4.01
CA MET A 1 17.37 -10.52 -3.23
C MET A 1 16.89 -11.09 -1.92
N SER A 2 17.52 -10.66 -0.83
CA SER A 2 17.34 -11.14 0.54
C SER A 2 16.06 -10.55 1.16
N ASP A 3 15.47 -11.22 2.14
CA ASP A 3 14.28 -10.74 2.88
C ASP A 3 14.43 -9.31 3.42
N GLU A 4 15.66 -8.94 3.80
CA GLU A 4 16.00 -7.63 4.33
C GLU A 4 15.89 -6.50 3.28
N GLU A 5 16.22 -6.79 2.02
CA GLU A 5 16.06 -5.84 0.91
C GLU A 5 14.59 -5.62 0.58
N ARG A 6 13.76 -6.66 0.74
CA ARG A 6 12.30 -6.55 0.58
C ARG A 6 11.65 -5.75 1.70
N HIS A 7 12.15 -5.89 2.93
CA HIS A 7 11.70 -5.05 4.04
C HIS A 7 12.04 -3.58 3.84
N ARG A 8 13.27 -3.25 3.39
CA ARG A 8 13.63 -1.87 3.07
C ARG A 8 12.80 -1.30 1.93
N ALA A 9 12.50 -2.11 0.90
CA ALA A 9 11.60 -1.69 -0.18
C ALA A 9 10.18 -1.41 0.34
N ALA A 10 9.63 -2.25 1.22
CA ALA A 10 8.33 -2.01 1.84
C ALA A 10 8.29 -0.71 2.65
N ALA A 11 9.32 -0.46 3.47
CA ALA A 11 9.46 0.78 4.24
C ALA A 11 9.57 2.03 3.33
N HIS A 12 10.27 1.91 2.21
CA HIS A 12 10.39 2.99 1.24
C HIS A 12 9.05 3.32 0.57
N VAL A 13 8.26 2.30 0.21
CA VAL A 13 6.90 2.48 -0.34
C VAL A 13 5.98 3.18 0.67
N GLN A 14 6.04 2.76 1.95
CA GLN A 14 5.28 3.37 3.03
C GLN A 14 5.65 4.85 3.24
N TRP A 15 6.95 5.17 3.22
CA TRP A 15 7.45 6.54 3.32
C TRP A 15 7.00 7.39 2.12
N GLN A 16 7.11 6.87 0.90
CA GLN A 16 6.73 7.58 -0.33
C GLN A 16 5.23 7.91 -0.38
N LYS A 17 4.39 7.01 0.15
CA LYS A 17 2.94 7.23 0.27
C LYS A 17 2.54 8.02 1.53
N GLN A 18 3.51 8.56 2.27
CA GLN A 18 3.30 9.42 3.43
C GLN A 18 2.39 8.81 4.51
N GLY A 19 2.55 7.51 4.79
CA GLY A 19 1.77 6.81 5.81
C GLY A 19 0.31 6.54 5.43
N ALA A 20 -0.08 6.84 4.19
CA ALA A 20 -1.41 6.55 3.65
C ALA A 20 -1.62 5.02 3.48
N TRP A 21 -0.54 4.27 3.30
CA TRP A 21 -0.55 2.81 3.23
C TRP A 21 0.46 2.20 4.21
N LEU A 22 0.06 1.16 4.94
CA LEU A 22 0.95 0.30 5.70
C LEU A 22 1.35 -0.89 4.84
N VAL A 23 2.64 -1.04 4.53
CA VAL A 23 3.16 -2.13 3.69
C VAL A 23 3.96 -3.13 4.52
N LEU A 24 3.63 -4.41 4.42
CA LEU A 24 4.26 -5.52 5.13
C LEU A 24 4.72 -6.59 4.14
N TRP A 25 5.90 -7.17 4.37
CA TRP A 25 6.37 -8.33 3.63
C TRP A 25 6.10 -9.62 4.43
N GLY A 26 5.29 -10.51 3.88
CA GLY A 26 5.06 -11.83 4.45
C GLY A 26 6.13 -12.81 3.98
N ALA A 27 7.13 -13.10 4.80
CA ALA A 27 8.19 -14.06 4.45
C ALA A 27 7.65 -15.47 4.17
N TYR A 28 6.64 -15.92 4.92
CA TYR A 28 5.98 -17.22 4.74
C TYR A 28 5.16 -17.28 3.44
N THR A 29 4.42 -16.22 3.12
CA THR A 29 3.58 -16.16 1.91
C THR A 29 4.35 -15.70 0.67
N ARG A 30 5.58 -15.21 0.85
CA ARG A 30 6.41 -14.53 -0.16
C ARG A 30 5.63 -13.45 -0.94
N ARG A 31 4.80 -12.69 -0.22
CA ARG A 31 3.97 -11.61 -0.79
C ARG A 31 4.08 -10.34 0.04
N PHE A 32 4.01 -9.21 -0.66
CA PHE A 32 3.78 -7.91 -0.06
C PHE A 32 2.29 -7.74 0.19
N TRP A 33 1.97 -7.12 1.32
CA TRP A 33 0.64 -6.74 1.75
C TRP A 33 0.64 -5.24 1.97
N ALA A 34 -0.36 -4.52 1.47
CA ALA A 34 -0.56 -3.11 1.72
C ALA A 34 -1.98 -2.87 2.25
N PHE A 35 -2.07 -2.21 3.40
CA PHE A 35 -3.30 -1.85 4.08
C PHE A 35 -3.51 -0.34 3.96
N ALA A 36 -4.69 0.09 3.53
CA ALA A 36 -5.02 1.51 3.48
C ALA A 36 -5.24 2.04 4.91
N CYS A 37 -4.58 3.15 5.25
CA CYS A 37 -4.67 3.81 6.55
C CYS A 37 -5.42 5.16 6.49
N TRP A 38 -6.01 5.50 5.35
CA TRP A 38 -6.91 6.64 5.18
C TRP A 38 -8.37 6.20 5.39
N PRO A 39 -9.36 7.12 5.51
CA PRO A 39 -10.76 6.75 5.66
C PRO A 39 -11.29 6.24 4.32
N VAL A 40 -10.98 4.98 4.04
CA VAL A 40 -11.67 4.13 3.08
C VAL A 40 -13.05 3.81 3.64
N PRO A 41 -14.08 3.60 2.78
CA PRO A 41 -15.40 3.18 3.22
C PRO A 41 -15.36 1.89 4.05
N GLU A 42 -16.44 1.63 4.80
CA GLU A 42 -16.54 0.55 5.79
C GLU A 42 -16.05 -0.80 5.24
N GLY A 43 -14.97 -1.31 5.85
CA GLY A 43 -14.30 -2.55 5.42
C GLY A 43 -12.78 -2.41 5.32
N GLY A 44 -12.28 -1.18 5.07
CA GLY A 44 -10.87 -0.96 4.80
C GLY A 44 -10.44 -1.57 3.46
N GLU A 45 -9.28 -1.17 2.94
CA GLU A 45 -8.74 -1.77 1.73
C GLU A 45 -7.44 -2.51 2.04
N VAL A 46 -7.34 -3.74 1.57
CA VAL A 46 -6.12 -4.55 1.62
C VAL A 46 -5.78 -5.05 0.23
N VAL A 47 -4.57 -4.76 -0.23
CA VAL A 47 -4.03 -5.30 -1.48
C VAL A 47 -2.81 -6.17 -1.20
N SER A 48 -2.66 -7.29 -1.91
CA SER A 48 -1.47 -8.12 -1.82
C SER A 48 -0.90 -8.49 -3.17
N ALA A 49 0.42 -8.54 -3.28
CA ALA A 49 1.11 -8.85 -4.52
C ALA A 49 2.49 -9.51 -4.28
N PRO A 50 2.94 -10.42 -5.15
CA PRO A 50 4.26 -11.06 -5.04
C PRO A 50 5.43 -10.12 -5.33
N THR A 51 5.19 -9.00 -6.04
CA THR A 51 6.23 -8.02 -6.38
C THR A 51 5.81 -6.59 -6.03
N VAL A 52 6.79 -5.73 -5.81
CA VAL A 52 6.57 -4.30 -5.49
C VAL A 52 5.90 -3.56 -6.66
N GLY A 53 6.26 -3.87 -7.91
CA GLY A 53 5.64 -3.25 -9.08
C GLY A 53 4.17 -3.59 -9.24
N GLU A 54 3.80 -4.84 -8.99
CA GLU A 54 2.39 -5.26 -8.99
C GLU A 54 1.64 -4.66 -7.80
N LEU A 55 2.27 -4.59 -6.62
CA LEU A 55 1.71 -3.91 -5.45
C LEU A 55 1.38 -2.45 -5.76
N TYR A 56 2.30 -1.72 -6.39
CA TYR A 56 2.09 -0.34 -6.80
C TYR A 56 0.90 -0.17 -7.75
N THR A 57 0.76 -1.09 -8.70
CA THR A 57 -0.35 -1.07 -9.66
C THR A 57 -1.68 -1.25 -8.94
N ARG A 58 -1.77 -2.22 -8.01
CA ARG A 58 -2.99 -2.45 -7.22
C ARG A 58 -3.30 -1.29 -6.27
N MET A 59 -2.29 -0.72 -5.61
CA MET A 59 -2.47 0.47 -4.77
C MET A 59 -3.03 1.64 -5.58
N ARG A 60 -2.52 1.87 -6.80
CA ARG A 60 -2.98 2.95 -7.68
C ARG A 60 -4.41 2.72 -8.19
N ASP A 61 -4.78 1.47 -8.47
CA ASP A 61 -6.15 1.12 -8.85
C ASP A 61 -7.12 1.38 -7.71
N SER A 62 -6.74 0.98 -6.50
CA SER A 62 -7.53 1.24 -5.30
C SER A 62 -7.65 2.72 -4.97
N GLU A 63 -6.55 3.49 -5.10
CA GLU A 63 -6.56 4.96 -4.98
C GLU A 63 -7.58 5.62 -5.90
N ARG A 64 -7.73 5.10 -7.14
CA ARG A 64 -8.72 5.59 -8.10
C ARG A 64 -10.14 5.15 -7.77
N ARG A 65 -10.31 3.91 -7.30
CA ARG A 65 -11.63 3.36 -6.97
C ARG A 65 -12.27 4.06 -5.76
N HIS A 66 -11.47 4.53 -4.82
CA HIS A 66 -11.95 5.10 -3.55
C HIS A 66 -11.73 6.62 -3.43
N ASP A 67 -11.57 7.33 -4.54
CA ASP A 67 -11.41 8.80 -4.57
C ASP A 67 -10.37 9.31 -3.56
N PHE A 68 -9.24 8.61 -3.47
CA PHE A 68 -8.17 8.93 -2.52
C PHE A 68 -7.69 10.39 -2.65
N MET A 69 -7.71 10.93 -3.86
CA MET A 69 -7.36 12.34 -4.11
C MET A 69 -8.37 13.30 -3.48
N THR A 70 -9.66 12.96 -3.45
CA THR A 70 -10.71 13.76 -2.80
C THR A 70 -10.50 13.78 -1.29
N TRP A 71 -10.13 12.66 -0.66
CA TRP A 71 -9.77 12.66 0.76
C TRP A 71 -8.50 13.48 1.03
N ARG A 72 -7.46 13.29 0.21
CA ARG A 72 -6.14 13.86 0.47
C ARG A 72 -6.06 15.37 0.19
N TYR A 73 -6.85 15.88 -0.74
CA TYR A 73 -6.89 17.30 -1.11
C TYR A 73 -8.19 18.01 -0.72
N GLY A 74 -9.21 17.28 -0.23
CA GLY A 74 -10.54 17.82 0.09
C GLY A 74 -10.71 18.37 1.51
N ARG A 75 -9.65 18.46 2.34
CA ARG A 75 -9.72 19.27 3.57
C ARG A 75 -9.57 20.75 3.23
N ARG A 76 -10.70 21.43 3.02
CA ARG A 76 -10.85 22.86 3.26
C ARG A 76 -11.74 23.08 4.48
#